data_AF-A0A8D8FE70-F1
#
_entry.id   AF-A0A8D8FE70-F1
#
_cell.length_a   1.000
_cell.length_b   1.000
_cell.length_c   1.000
_cell.angle_alpha   90.00
_cell.angle_beta   90.00
_cell.angle_gamma   90.00
#
_symmetry.space_group_name_H-M   'P 1'
#
loop_
_entity.id
_entity.type
_entity.pdbx_description
1 polymer ?
#
loop_
_entity_poly.entity_id
_entity_poly.type
_entity_poly.pdbx_seq_one_letter_code
_entity_poly.pdbx_strand_id
1 'polypeptide(L)'
;FNRIRCTIMPDIGSFVFLHQETTGLSGDFGTINVTEISFIACSKLHFLNTTDGNIPRVLHKLTFCFNPQGSIATIASQISGGLYNNLLERESEFDNETAQSILLFLKRLQPPICLVAHNGKRFDFGLLKNKLKALETMLPDGTYCIDTLTFFRNVENIPNPPLGYFRLVNIYERYFHVPLEINAEEKAKALLKCVIRHGPEFVQHAEMKCVEFNHI
;
A
#
# COMPACT_ATOMS: atom_id res chain seq x y z
N PHE A 1 -24.12 -12.78 29.28
CA PHE A 1 -22.97 -13.63 28.94
C PHE A 1 -22.09 -12.92 27.92
N ASN A 2 -21.12 -12.13 28.39
CA ASN A 2 -20.12 -11.50 27.53
C ASN A 2 -19.17 -12.58 27.02
N ARG A 3 -19.33 -13.01 25.77
CA ARG A 3 -18.29 -13.77 25.07
C ARG A 3 -17.13 -12.81 24.83
N ILE A 4 -16.09 -12.92 25.65
CA ILE A 4 -14.76 -12.44 25.29
C ILE A 4 -14.39 -13.21 24.01
N ARG A 5 -14.56 -12.59 22.85
CA ARG A 5 -13.96 -13.11 21.61
C ARG A 5 -12.46 -13.00 21.83
N CYS A 6 -11.82 -14.12 22.16
CA CYS A 6 -10.39 -14.28 22.01
C CYS A 6 -10.13 -14.28 20.50
N THR A 7 -10.03 -13.09 19.89
CA THR A 7 -9.55 -12.95 18.52
C THR A 7 -8.08 -13.32 18.55
N ILE A 8 -7.76 -14.52 18.08
CA ILE A 8 -6.38 -14.94 17.83
C ILE A 8 -5.80 -13.92 16.84
N MET A 9 -4.76 -13.21 17.24
CA MET A 9 -4.05 -12.28 16.36
C MET A 9 -3.45 -13.09 15.21
N PRO A 10 -3.56 -12.64 13.94
CA PRO A 10 -2.94 -13.35 12.83
C PRO A 10 -1.41 -13.31 12.97
N ASP A 11 -0.78 -14.48 12.91
CA ASP A 11 0.68 -14.62 12.84
C ASP A 11 1.15 -14.30 11.42
N ILE A 12 1.30 -13.02 11.08
CA ILE A 12 1.53 -12.57 9.70
C ILE A 12 2.82 -13.19 9.13
N GLY A 13 2.72 -13.88 8.00
CA GLY A 13 3.85 -14.51 7.31
C GLY A 13 4.57 -13.55 6.36
N SER A 14 3.84 -12.64 5.69
CA SER A 14 4.40 -11.69 4.73
C SER A 14 3.74 -10.32 4.79
N PHE A 15 4.54 -9.28 4.55
CA PHE A 15 4.07 -7.92 4.35
C PHE A 15 4.15 -7.55 2.87
N VAL A 16 3.12 -6.88 2.37
CA VAL A 16 3.01 -6.44 0.97
C VAL A 16 2.71 -4.95 0.95
N PHE A 17 3.72 -4.15 0.64
CA PHE A 17 3.65 -2.70 0.56
C PHE A 17 2.97 -2.31 -0.75
N LEU A 18 1.80 -1.71 -0.63
CA LEU A 18 0.94 -1.29 -1.73
C LEU A 18 0.99 0.23 -1.84
N HIS A 19 1.16 0.72 -3.06
CA HIS A 19 0.93 2.11 -3.41
C HIS A 19 0.24 2.21 -4.78
N GLN A 20 -0.70 3.15 -4.91
CA GLN A 20 -1.42 3.44 -6.16
C GLN A 20 -1.26 4.90 -6.58
N GLU A 21 -0.96 5.11 -7.87
CA GLU A 21 -1.20 6.38 -8.55
C GLU A 21 -2.55 6.33 -9.26
N THR A 22 -3.20 7.49 -9.36
CA THR A 22 -4.56 7.57 -9.89
C THR A 22 -4.81 8.86 -10.67
N THR A 23 -5.93 8.93 -11.38
CA THR A 23 -6.35 10.12 -12.15
C THR A 23 -6.64 11.36 -11.31
N GLY A 24 -6.83 11.24 -9.99
CA GLY A 24 -7.28 12.32 -9.10
C GLY A 24 -7.17 11.98 -7.61
N LEU A 25 -7.50 12.92 -6.72
CA LEU A 25 -7.53 12.70 -5.27
C LEU A 25 -8.95 12.36 -4.79
N SER A 26 -9.05 11.66 -3.65
CA SER A 26 -10.34 11.40 -2.99
C SER A 26 -11.10 12.69 -2.71
N GLY A 27 -12.27 12.85 -3.35
CA GLY A 27 -13.11 14.04 -3.24
C GLY A 27 -13.16 14.88 -4.52
N ASP A 28 -12.36 14.56 -5.53
CA ASP A 28 -12.45 15.19 -6.85
C ASP A 28 -13.79 14.85 -7.53
N PHE A 29 -14.32 15.79 -8.32
CA PHE A 29 -15.54 15.59 -9.10
C PHE A 29 -15.29 14.58 -10.23
N GLY A 30 -15.66 13.31 -10.02
CA GLY A 30 -15.58 12.26 -11.05
C GLY A 30 -15.22 10.89 -10.50
N THR A 31 -15.07 9.91 -11.40
CA THR A 31 -14.59 8.56 -11.04
C THR A 31 -13.06 8.57 -11.03
N ILE A 32 -12.46 8.15 -9.91
CA ILE A 32 -11.00 8.00 -9.78
C ILE A 32 -10.61 6.63 -10.33
N ASN A 33 -9.64 6.61 -11.25
CA ASN A 33 -9.11 5.39 -11.86
C ASN A 33 -7.61 5.25 -11.55
N VAL A 34 -7.16 4.01 -11.39
CA VAL A 34 -5.76 3.66 -11.16
C VAL A 34 -4.97 3.87 -12.45
N THR A 35 -3.83 4.54 -12.38
CA THR A 35 -2.89 4.74 -13.50
C THR A 35 -1.62 3.93 -13.32
N GLU A 36 -1.23 3.67 -12.07
CA GLU A 36 -0.09 2.81 -11.72
C GLU A 36 -0.38 2.12 -10.38
N ILE A 37 -0.01 0.85 -10.26
CA ILE A 37 -0.06 0.11 -8.99
C ILE A 37 1.25 -0.61 -8.77
N SER A 38 1.76 -0.57 -7.54
CA SER A 38 2.94 -1.36 -7.17
C SER A 38 2.74 -2.12 -5.86
N PHE A 39 3.24 -3.35 -5.85
CA PHE A 39 3.32 -4.23 -4.70
C PHE A 39 4.78 -4.61 -4.47
N ILE A 40 5.30 -4.32 -3.27
CA ILE A 40 6.63 -4.75 -2.82
C ILE A 40 6.44 -5.66 -1.62
N ALA A 41 6.86 -6.92 -1.72
CA ALA A 41 6.61 -7.91 -0.68
C ALA A 41 7.89 -8.53 -0.11
N CYS A 42 7.89 -8.75 1.19
CA CYS A 42 8.89 -9.56 1.91
C CYS A 42 8.21 -10.41 2.99
N SER A 43 8.81 -11.55 3.32
CA SER A 43 8.40 -12.33 4.49
C SER A 43 8.66 -11.55 5.79
N LYS A 44 7.91 -11.83 6.86
CA LYS A 44 8.16 -11.30 8.20
C LYS A 44 9.60 -11.55 8.69
N LEU A 45 10.17 -12.72 8.41
CA LEU A 45 11.57 -13.04 8.78
C LEU A 45 12.56 -12.05 8.16
N HIS A 46 12.52 -11.89 6.84
CA HIS A 46 13.39 -10.94 6.13
C HIS A 46 13.13 -9.48 6.54
N PHE A 47 11.88 -9.12 6.83
CA PHE A 47 11.53 -7.81 7.38
C PHE A 47 12.28 -7.56 8.71
N LEU A 48 12.16 -8.48 9.67
CA LEU A 48 12.77 -8.36 11.00
C LEU A 48 14.30 -8.43 10.98
N ASN A 49 14.89 -9.15 10.01
CA ASN A 49 16.33 -9.26 9.84
C ASN A 49 16.97 -8.09 9.07
N THR A 50 16.16 -7.16 8.55
CA THR A 50 16.68 -6.01 7.81
C THR A 50 16.91 -4.85 8.78
N THR A 51 18.09 -4.24 8.68
CA THR A 51 18.43 -3.07 9.50
C THR A 51 17.68 -1.84 9.03
N ASP A 52 17.50 -0.89 9.95
CA ASP A 52 16.95 0.44 9.66
C ASP A 52 17.61 1.09 8.43
N GLY A 53 16.78 1.74 7.61
CA GLY A 53 17.16 2.44 6.38
C GLY A 53 17.51 1.57 5.17
N ASN A 54 17.56 0.24 5.35
CA ASN A 54 17.75 -0.70 4.26
C ASN A 54 16.43 -1.33 3.82
N ILE A 55 16.49 -2.06 2.70
CA ILE A 55 15.41 -2.94 2.24
C ILE A 55 15.88 -4.40 2.30
N PRO A 56 14.99 -5.38 2.51
CA PRO A 56 15.36 -6.78 2.52
C PRO A 56 15.93 -7.20 1.16
N ARG A 57 16.92 -8.10 1.15
CA ARG A 57 17.49 -8.63 -0.10
C ARG A 57 16.50 -9.52 -0.86
N VAL A 58 15.66 -10.25 -0.13
CA VAL A 58 14.63 -11.13 -0.69
C VAL A 58 13.33 -10.34 -0.78
N LEU A 59 13.03 -9.88 -1.99
CA LEU A 59 11.84 -9.11 -2.32
C LEU A 59 11.13 -9.73 -3.51
N HIS A 60 9.80 -9.72 -3.46
CA HIS A 60 8.94 -9.94 -4.62
C HIS A 60 8.33 -8.60 -5.02
N LYS A 61 8.27 -8.30 -6.32
CA LYS A 61 7.75 -7.03 -6.83
C LYS A 61 6.78 -7.28 -7.97
N LEU A 62 5.70 -6.50 -8.01
CA LEU A 62 4.73 -6.48 -9.10
C LEU A 62 4.30 -5.03 -9.31
N THR A 63 4.55 -4.49 -10.51
CA THR A 63 4.21 -3.12 -10.86
C THR A 63 3.53 -3.13 -12.22
N PHE A 64 2.41 -2.41 -12.35
CA PHE A 64 1.68 -2.23 -13.60
C PHE A 64 1.32 -0.76 -13.81
N CYS A 65 1.37 -0.31 -15.06
CA CYS A 65 0.79 0.93 -15.53
C CYS A 65 -0.51 0.61 -16.30
N PHE A 66 -1.48 1.53 -16.28
CA PHE A 66 -2.77 1.31 -16.92
C PHE A 66 -3.21 2.52 -17.73
N ASN A 67 -3.92 2.26 -18.83
CA ASN A 67 -4.80 3.27 -19.40
C ASN A 67 -6.00 3.46 -18.45
N PRO A 68 -6.17 4.66 -17.84
CA PRO A 68 -7.21 4.87 -16.84
C PRO A 68 -8.63 5.02 -17.42
N GLN A 69 -8.81 5.00 -18.74
CA GLN A 69 -10.09 5.21 -19.42
C GLN A 69 -10.79 6.51 -18.97
N GLY A 70 -10.01 7.54 -18.67
CA GLY A 70 -10.48 8.83 -18.18
C GLY A 70 -9.34 9.84 -18.06
N SER A 71 -9.67 11.12 -17.97
CA SER A 71 -8.67 12.18 -17.92
C SER A 71 -7.89 12.15 -16.60
N ILE A 72 -6.56 12.25 -16.68
CA ILE A 72 -5.70 12.46 -15.51
C ILE A 72 -5.68 13.96 -15.21
N ALA A 73 -6.08 14.34 -14.00
CA ALA A 73 -6.04 15.74 -13.58
C ALA A 73 -4.59 16.24 -13.54
N THR A 74 -4.37 17.51 -13.90
CA THR A 74 -3.02 18.11 -13.90
C THR A 74 -2.30 17.94 -12.56
N ILE A 75 -3.03 18.12 -11.45
CA ILE A 75 -2.45 17.95 -10.11
C ILE A 75 -2.07 16.49 -9.83
N ALA A 76 -2.88 15.53 -10.27
CA ALA A 76 -2.60 14.10 -10.13
C ALA A 76 -1.36 13.70 -10.94
N SER A 77 -1.23 14.24 -12.15
CA SER A 77 -0.04 14.06 -12.97
C SER A 77 1.23 14.60 -12.31
N GLN A 78 1.16 15.80 -11.70
CA GLN A 78 2.30 16.40 -11.00
C GLN A 78 2.76 15.57 -9.79
N ILE A 79 1.83 15.00 -9.01
CA ILE A 79 2.16 14.22 -7.81
C ILE A 79 2.55 12.76 -8.11
N SER A 80 2.19 12.24 -9.29
CA SER A 80 2.50 10.87 -9.74
C SER A 80 3.80 10.75 -10.53
N GLY A 81 4.58 11.82 -10.65
CA GLY A 81 5.82 11.79 -11.43
C GLY A 81 5.66 11.98 -12.92
N GLY A 82 4.56 12.58 -13.35
CA GLY A 82 4.34 12.93 -14.74
C GLY A 82 3.70 11.82 -15.56
N LEU A 83 2.78 11.05 -14.96
CA LEU A 83 1.87 10.23 -15.75
C LEU A 83 0.82 11.12 -16.42
N TYR A 84 0.72 11.03 -17.74
CA TYR A 84 -0.25 11.75 -18.57
C TYR A 84 -0.95 10.75 -19.50
N ASN A 85 -2.16 11.07 -19.95
CA ASN A 85 -2.99 10.15 -20.74
C ASN A 85 -2.29 9.61 -22.00
N ASN A 86 -1.49 10.43 -22.68
CA ASN A 86 -0.77 10.03 -23.89
C ASN A 86 0.34 9.00 -23.63
N LEU A 87 0.97 9.00 -22.44
CA LEU A 87 1.95 7.99 -22.06
C LEU A 87 1.31 6.62 -21.83
N LEU A 88 0.05 6.64 -21.39
CA LEU A 88 -0.69 5.44 -20.99
C LEU A 88 -1.71 5.00 -22.05
N GLU A 89 -1.80 5.68 -23.19
CA GLU A 89 -2.87 5.47 -24.18
C GLU A 89 -2.88 4.04 -24.75
N ARG A 90 -1.70 3.40 -24.81
CA ARG A 90 -1.48 2.06 -25.38
C ARG A 90 -1.39 0.96 -24.33
N GLU A 91 -1.40 1.32 -23.05
CA GLU A 91 -1.43 0.35 -21.97
C GLU A 91 -2.83 -0.27 -21.85
N SER A 92 -2.90 -1.49 -21.31
CA SER A 92 -4.18 -2.10 -20.96
C SER A 92 -4.85 -1.33 -19.81
N GLU A 93 -6.16 -1.47 -19.70
CA GLU A 93 -6.87 -1.05 -18.49
C GLU A 93 -6.62 -2.02 -17.33
N PHE A 94 -7.12 -1.69 -16.13
CA PHE A 94 -7.14 -2.66 -15.03
C PHE A 94 -8.19 -3.73 -15.31
N ASP A 95 -7.74 -4.89 -15.77
CA ASP A 95 -8.55 -6.00 -16.29
C ASP A 95 -8.42 -7.31 -15.48
N ASN A 96 -9.03 -8.39 -15.97
CA ASN A 96 -9.03 -9.70 -15.33
C ASN A 96 -7.63 -10.31 -15.26
N GLU A 97 -6.81 -10.09 -16.29
CA GLU A 97 -5.43 -10.55 -16.39
C GLU A 97 -4.57 -9.90 -15.31
N THR A 98 -4.76 -8.60 -15.08
CA THR A 98 -4.17 -7.85 -13.98
C THR A 98 -4.62 -8.40 -12.63
N ALA A 99 -5.94 -8.57 -12.42
CA ALA A 99 -6.49 -9.09 -11.18
C ALA A 99 -5.97 -10.50 -10.86
N GLN A 100 -5.90 -11.37 -11.87
CA GLN A 100 -5.35 -12.71 -11.75
C GLN A 100 -3.84 -12.68 -11.46
N SER A 101 -3.10 -11.76 -12.06
CA SER A 101 -1.66 -11.58 -11.78
C SER A 101 -1.43 -11.18 -10.33
N ILE A 102 -2.23 -10.25 -9.79
CA ILE A 102 -2.19 -9.87 -8.37
C ILE A 102 -2.53 -11.08 -7.48
N LEU A 103 -3.59 -11.82 -7.81
CA LEU A 103 -3.98 -13.01 -7.06
C LEU A 103 -2.86 -14.05 -6.99
N LEU A 104 -2.26 -14.37 -8.14
CA LEU A 104 -1.18 -15.34 -8.23
C LEU A 104 0.09 -14.84 -7.52
N PHE A 105 0.41 -13.55 -7.62
CA PHE A 105 1.51 -12.94 -6.87
C PHE A 105 1.35 -13.13 -5.36
N LEU A 106 0.17 -12.80 -4.83
CA LEU A 106 -0.11 -12.92 -3.39
C LEU A 106 -0.11 -14.39 -2.93
N LYS A 107 -0.62 -15.32 -3.75
CA LYS A 107 -0.59 -16.78 -3.46
C LYS A 107 0.82 -17.36 -3.37
N ARG A 108 1.84 -16.70 -3.90
CA ARG A 108 3.24 -17.16 -3.78
C ARG A 108 3.91 -16.75 -2.46
N LEU A 109 3.31 -15.85 -1.71
CA LEU A 109 3.87 -15.33 -0.46
C LEU A 109 3.55 -16.26 0.72
N GLN A 110 4.25 -16.10 1.84
CA GLN A 110 3.95 -16.86 3.06
C GLN A 110 2.68 -16.31 3.72
N PRO A 111 1.58 -17.09 3.81
CA PRO A 111 0.35 -16.65 4.46
C PRO A 111 0.45 -16.74 5.99
N PRO A 112 -0.42 -16.04 6.74
CA PRO A 112 -1.32 -14.99 6.28
C PRO A 112 -0.54 -13.75 5.80
N ILE A 113 -1.10 -13.01 4.86
CA ILE A 113 -0.45 -11.83 4.29
C ILE A 113 -1.07 -10.54 4.81
N CYS A 114 -0.27 -9.49 4.93
CA CYS A 114 -0.76 -8.16 5.31
C CYS A 114 -0.40 -7.14 4.23
N LEU A 115 -1.41 -6.59 3.55
CA LEU A 115 -1.25 -5.41 2.70
C LEU A 115 -0.96 -4.19 3.59
N VAL A 116 0.10 -3.48 3.29
CA VAL A 116 0.57 -2.31 4.03
C VAL A 116 0.48 -1.10 3.11
N ALA A 117 -0.35 -0.12 3.45
CA ALA A 117 -0.46 1.12 2.68
C ALA A 117 -0.50 2.32 3.62
N HIS A 118 -0.19 3.50 3.10
CA HIS A 118 -0.16 4.73 3.87
C HIS A 118 -1.41 5.56 3.62
N ASN A 119 -2.26 5.72 4.66
CA ASN A 119 -3.63 6.22 4.51
C ASN A 119 -4.53 5.28 3.67
N GLY A 120 -4.14 3.99 3.59
CA GLY A 120 -4.79 2.99 2.73
C GLY A 120 -6.26 2.73 3.06
N LYS A 121 -6.69 2.90 4.33
CA LYS A 121 -8.11 2.73 4.71
C LYS A 121 -9.01 3.75 4.01
N ARG A 122 -8.48 4.93 3.69
CA ARG A 122 -9.21 6.00 3.00
C ARG A 122 -8.94 6.04 1.50
N PHE A 123 -8.04 5.19 1.01
CA PHE A 123 -7.53 5.25 -0.37
C PHE A 123 -7.29 3.86 -0.97
N ASP A 124 -6.05 3.36 -0.92
CA ASP A 124 -5.58 2.23 -1.71
C ASP A 124 -6.42 0.95 -1.53
N PHE A 125 -6.82 0.63 -0.30
CA PHE A 125 -7.53 -0.62 -0.03
C PHE A 125 -8.94 -0.61 -0.61
N GLY A 126 -9.68 0.49 -0.43
CA GLY A 126 -11.03 0.65 -0.99
C GLY A 126 -11.01 0.69 -2.51
N LEU A 127 -10.02 1.38 -3.10
CA LEU A 127 -9.87 1.46 -4.55
C LEU A 127 -9.57 0.09 -5.16
N LEU A 128 -8.60 -0.65 -4.60
CA LEU A 128 -8.29 -2.02 -5.04
C LEU A 128 -9.51 -2.94 -4.88
N LYS A 129 -10.20 -2.89 -3.73
CA LYS A 129 -11.38 -3.71 -3.46
C LYS A 129 -12.49 -3.47 -4.48
N ASN A 130 -12.75 -2.20 -4.82
CA ASN A 130 -13.76 -1.84 -5.81
C ASN A 130 -13.40 -2.36 -7.21
N LYS A 131 -12.12 -2.26 -7.63
CA LYS A 131 -11.66 -2.78 -8.92
C LYS A 131 -11.79 -4.31 -8.99
N LEU A 132 -11.33 -5.01 -7.96
CA LEU A 132 -11.46 -6.47 -7.88
C LEU A 132 -12.92 -6.92 -7.87
N LYS A 133 -13.79 -6.24 -7.12
CA LYS A 133 -15.22 -6.54 -7.08
C LYS A 133 -15.90 -6.34 -8.43
N ALA A 134 -15.54 -5.29 -9.17
CA ALA A 134 -16.07 -5.06 -10.52
C ALA A 134 -15.68 -6.17 -11.51
N LEU A 135 -14.55 -6.85 -11.26
CA LEU A 135 -14.04 -7.99 -12.02
C LEU A 135 -14.42 -9.34 -11.38
N GLU A 136 -15.37 -9.36 -10.44
CA GLU A 136 -15.84 -10.57 -9.73
C GLU A 136 -14.70 -11.41 -9.13
N THR A 137 -13.60 -10.76 -8.77
CA THR A 137 -12.38 -11.39 -8.26
C THR A 137 -12.21 -11.08 -6.78
N MET A 138 -11.66 -12.03 -6.03
CA MET A 138 -11.34 -11.87 -4.61
C MET A 138 -9.87 -12.18 -4.34
N LEU A 139 -9.28 -11.48 -3.37
CA LEU A 139 -7.96 -11.84 -2.85
C LEU A 139 -8.03 -13.15 -2.05
N PRO A 140 -6.89 -13.84 -1.84
CA PRO A 140 -6.87 -15.06 -1.05
C PRO A 140 -7.39 -14.85 0.38
N ASP A 141 -8.00 -15.87 0.95
CA ASP A 141 -8.32 -15.89 2.38
C ASP A 141 -7.04 -15.69 3.22
N GLY A 142 -7.18 -15.06 4.37
CA GLY A 142 -6.03 -14.66 5.19
C GLY A 142 -5.24 -13.47 4.61
N THR A 143 -5.86 -12.66 3.74
CA THR A 143 -5.35 -11.34 3.36
C THR A 143 -5.87 -10.28 4.33
N TYR A 144 -4.95 -9.68 5.07
CA TYR A 144 -5.18 -8.58 6.00
C TYR A 144 -4.67 -7.25 5.43
N CYS A 145 -5.05 -6.15 6.07
CA CYS A 145 -4.65 -4.79 5.73
C CYS A 145 -4.27 -4.00 6.97
N ILE A 146 -3.20 -3.22 6.88
CA ILE A 146 -2.78 -2.28 7.93
C ILE A 146 -2.51 -0.89 7.34
N ASP A 147 -3.05 0.14 8.00
CA ASP A 147 -2.85 1.54 7.63
C ASP A 147 -1.71 2.13 8.46
N THR A 148 -0.62 2.51 7.78
CA THR A 148 0.56 3.05 8.46
C THR A 148 0.39 4.50 8.93
N LEU A 149 -0.62 5.24 8.46
CA LEU A 149 -0.87 6.60 8.95
C LEU A 149 -1.22 6.58 10.44
N THR A 150 -2.04 5.63 10.88
CA THR A 150 -2.37 5.46 12.30
C THR A 150 -1.18 4.95 13.11
N PHE A 151 -0.33 4.13 12.50
CA PHE A 151 0.90 3.67 13.13
C PHE A 151 1.86 4.84 13.41
N PHE A 152 2.23 5.62 12.39
CA PHE A 152 3.16 6.74 12.54
C PHE A 152 2.66 7.81 13.52
N ARG A 153 1.35 8.08 13.53
CA ARG A 153 0.73 8.99 14.51
C ARG A 153 0.92 8.52 15.95
N ASN A 154 0.81 7.21 16.18
CA ASN A 154 0.92 6.65 17.52
C ASN A 154 2.37 6.60 18.00
N VAL A 155 3.31 6.18 17.14
CA VAL A 155 4.72 6.03 17.53
C VAL A 155 5.43 7.37 17.71
N GLU A 156 5.14 8.38 16.88
CA GLU A 156 5.75 9.70 17.04
C GLU A 156 5.04 10.54 18.11
N ASN A 157 3.75 10.30 18.36
CA ASN A 157 2.94 10.92 19.43
C ASN A 157 3.10 12.46 19.54
N ILE A 158 3.14 13.15 18.40
CA ILE A 158 3.35 14.60 18.36
C ILE A 158 2.01 15.32 18.52
N PRO A 159 1.87 16.21 19.52
CA PRO A 159 0.68 17.03 19.67
C PRO A 159 0.63 18.10 18.57
N ASN A 160 -0.52 18.24 17.90
CA ASN A 160 -0.77 19.24 16.86
C ASN A 160 0.34 19.35 15.81
N PRO A 161 0.65 18.26 15.08
CA PRO A 161 1.70 18.26 14.08
C PRO A 161 1.37 19.24 12.95
N PRO A 162 2.38 19.86 12.31
CA PRO A 162 2.17 20.69 11.12
C PRO A 162 1.35 19.99 10.04
N LEU A 163 0.68 20.76 9.19
CA LEU A 163 -0.10 20.19 8.09
C LEU A 163 0.80 19.34 7.18
N GLY A 164 0.34 18.12 6.89
CA GLY A 164 1.08 17.20 6.04
C GLY A 164 2.28 16.53 6.71
N TYR A 165 2.54 16.75 8.00
CA TYR A 165 3.66 16.15 8.73
C TYR A 165 3.73 14.62 8.57
N PHE A 166 2.58 13.95 8.59
CA PHE A 166 2.44 12.51 8.36
C PHE A 166 2.14 12.15 6.91
N ARG A 167 2.49 12.96 5.91
CA ARG A 167 2.53 12.50 4.51
C ARG A 167 3.75 11.60 4.34
N LEU A 168 3.63 10.53 3.55
CA LEU A 168 4.72 9.59 3.31
C LEU A 168 6.01 10.29 2.85
N VAL A 169 5.91 11.20 1.88
CA VAL A 169 7.05 12.01 1.39
C VAL A 169 7.75 12.74 2.54
N ASN A 170 6.98 13.38 3.43
CA ASN A 170 7.53 14.14 4.54
C ASN A 170 8.15 13.22 5.61
N ILE A 171 7.59 12.04 5.86
CA ILE A 171 8.18 11.04 6.77
C ILE A 171 9.51 10.55 6.19
N TYR A 172 9.50 10.17 4.91
CA TYR A 172 10.66 9.63 4.20
C TYR A 172 11.83 10.64 4.18
N GLU A 173 11.57 11.87 3.76
CA GLU A 173 12.59 12.92 3.69
C GLU A 173 13.18 13.26 5.06
N ARG A 174 12.37 13.21 6.13
CA ARG A 174 12.86 13.38 7.51
C ARG A 174 13.76 12.24 7.95
N TYR A 175 13.43 11.00 7.61
CA TYR A 175 14.19 9.82 8.05
C TYR A 175 15.49 9.64 7.27
N PHE A 176 15.50 9.98 5.97
CA PHE A 176 16.60 9.64 5.07
C PHE A 176 17.36 10.84 4.49
N HIS A 177 16.88 12.07 4.71
CA HIS A 177 17.52 13.30 4.25
C HIS A 177 17.77 13.34 2.74
N VAL A 178 16.92 12.66 1.97
CA VAL A 178 16.93 12.63 0.50
C VAL A 178 15.50 12.74 -0.02
N PRO A 179 15.28 13.39 -1.18
CA PRO A 179 13.96 13.51 -1.77
C PRO A 179 13.37 12.15 -2.15
N LEU A 180 12.04 12.03 -2.04
CA LEU A 180 11.33 10.82 -2.47
C LEU A 180 11.03 10.86 -3.97
N GLU A 181 11.43 9.81 -4.69
CA GLU A 181 10.95 9.55 -6.05
C GLU A 181 9.44 9.22 -6.05
N ILE A 182 8.74 9.67 -7.10
CA ILE A 182 7.29 9.84 -7.04
C ILE A 182 6.44 8.82 -7.83
N ASN A 183 7.07 7.81 -8.46
CA ASN A 183 6.33 6.69 -9.05
C ASN A 183 5.83 5.70 -7.98
N ALA A 184 4.92 4.80 -8.34
CA ALA A 184 4.29 3.89 -7.39
C ALA A 184 5.29 2.91 -6.75
N GLU A 185 6.25 2.39 -7.51
CA GLU A 185 7.25 1.43 -7.01
C GLU A 185 8.14 2.05 -5.92
N GLU A 186 8.63 3.27 -6.16
CA GLU A 186 9.50 3.96 -5.21
C GLU A 186 8.74 4.42 -3.97
N LYS A 187 7.47 4.83 -4.09
CA LYS A 187 6.63 5.13 -2.92
C LYS A 187 6.34 3.88 -2.09
N ALA A 188 6.07 2.73 -2.72
CA ALA A 188 5.91 1.46 -2.00
C ALA A 188 7.21 1.03 -1.28
N LYS A 189 8.37 1.16 -1.93
CA LYS A 189 9.69 0.92 -1.31
C LYS A 189 9.99 1.91 -0.18
N ALA A 190 9.65 3.17 -0.35
CA ALA A 190 9.82 4.21 0.67
C ALA A 190 8.98 3.89 1.90
N LEU A 191 7.73 3.43 1.72
CA LEU A 191 6.91 2.98 2.82
C LEU A 191 7.54 1.80 3.56
N LEU A 192 8.01 0.78 2.83
CA LEU A 192 8.78 -0.34 3.39
C LEU A 192 9.97 0.13 4.23
N LYS A 193 10.81 1.02 3.69
CA LYS A 193 11.95 1.59 4.41
C LYS A 193 11.53 2.32 5.68
N CYS A 194 10.50 3.17 5.61
CA CYS A 194 10.01 3.93 6.75
C CYS A 194 9.50 3.02 7.87
N VAL A 195 8.82 1.91 7.55
CA VAL A 195 8.32 0.99 8.60
C VAL A 195 9.39 0.04 9.13
N ILE A 196 10.40 -0.34 8.33
CA ILE A 196 11.51 -1.21 8.76
C ILE A 196 12.26 -0.57 9.94
N ARG A 197 12.35 0.76 9.97
CA ARG A 197 12.91 1.52 11.09
C ARG A 197 12.30 1.16 12.45
N HIS A 198 11.05 0.72 12.46
CA HIS A 198 10.30 0.35 13.67
C HIS A 198 10.27 -1.17 13.91
N GLY A 199 10.73 -1.98 12.94
CA GLY A 199 11.00 -3.41 13.07
C GLY A 199 9.92 -4.19 13.86
N PRO A 200 10.26 -4.80 15.01
CA PRO A 200 9.31 -5.56 15.82
C PRO A 200 8.07 -4.78 16.29
N GLU A 201 8.19 -3.48 16.55
CA GLU A 201 7.07 -2.65 16.99
C GLU A 201 6.00 -2.54 15.90
N PHE A 202 6.41 -2.36 14.64
CA PHE A 202 5.50 -2.37 13.51
C PHE A 202 4.81 -3.73 13.34
N VAL A 203 5.56 -4.83 13.45
CA VAL A 203 5.01 -6.19 13.34
C VAL A 203 3.92 -6.41 14.40
N GLN A 204 4.22 -6.12 15.67
CA GLN A 204 3.25 -6.25 16.75
C GLN A 204 2.01 -5.37 16.52
N HIS A 205 2.21 -4.14 16.05
CA HIS A 205 1.11 -3.25 15.71
C HIS A 205 0.23 -3.83 14.59
N ALA A 206 0.84 -4.35 13.52
CA ALA A 206 0.13 -4.93 12.39
C ALA A 206 -0.68 -6.16 12.81
N GLU A 207 -0.09 -7.10 13.54
CA GLU A 207 -0.79 -8.31 14.01
C GLU A 207 -1.96 -7.97 14.95
N MET A 208 -1.82 -6.92 15.78
CA MET A 208 -2.87 -6.48 16.70
C MET A 208 -3.99 -5.66 16.03
N LYS A 209 -3.68 -4.90 14.97
CA LYS A 209 -4.58 -3.86 14.43
C LYS A 209 -5.00 -4.05 12.98
N CYS A 210 -4.42 -5.03 12.29
CA CYS A 210 -4.83 -5.32 10.92
C CYS A 210 -6.29 -5.79 10.87
N VAL A 211 -6.89 -5.61 9.71
CA VAL A 211 -8.27 -6.02 9.43
C VAL A 211 -8.28 -6.87 8.18
N GLU A 212 -9.17 -7.85 8.07
CA GLU A 212 -9.30 -8.63 6.85
C GLU A 212 -9.70 -7.73 5.68
N PHE A 213 -9.06 -7.89 4.52
CA PHE A 213 -9.33 -7.09 3.32
C PHE A 213 -10.81 -7.14 2.90
N ASN A 214 -11.44 -8.30 3.06
CA ASN A 214 -12.87 -8.48 2.78
C ASN A 214 -13.77 -7.65 3.70
N HIS A 215 -13.27 -7.21 4.87
CA HIS A 215 -13.98 -6.37 5.83
C HIS A 215 -13.57 -4.88 5.82
N ILE A 216 -12.66 -4.48 4.92
CA ILE A 216 -12.33 -3.06 4.67
C ILE A 216 -13.56 -2.30 4.15
#